data_AF-A0A6N6RJF0-F1
#
_entry.id   AF-A0A6N6RJF0-F1
#
_cell.length_a   1.000
_cell.length_b   1.000
_cell.length_c   1.000
_cell.angle_alpha   90.00
_cell.angle_beta   90.00
_cell.angle_gamma   90.00
#
_symmetry.space_group_name_H-M   'P 1'
#
loop_
_entity.id
_entity.type
_entity.pdbx_description
1 polymer ?
#
loop_
_entity_poly.entity_id
_entity_poly.type
_entity_poly.pdbx_seq_one_letter_code
_entity_poly.pdbx_strand_id
1 'polypeptide(L)'
;MAVVATSCNYDNSTPGYTYMDDMYTSPSLEAYSAADEDILKNGMSAQKPVEGTIPRGYHPYEVPNTNEGYAWSKQHSDVVPAGFAAMDPAEGKELYTIFCAHCHGDKGDGNGILVQNEKILGVPGYGSSRLPDITPASAYHVVMYGKGVMGSHASQINYDERWKIIRYVWSLRAEQDGTPDIGESVQVEEEEAPAEEAEATHEETEEHA
;
A
#
# COMPACT_ATOMS: atom_id res chain seq x y z
N MET A 1 41.35 -54.27 15.07
CA MET A 1 41.14 -53.52 13.83
C MET A 1 40.14 -52.43 14.15
N ALA A 2 40.60 -51.19 14.35
CA ALA A 2 39.75 -50.07 14.76
C ALA A 2 39.32 -49.31 13.49
N VAL A 3 38.02 -49.17 13.29
CA VAL A 3 37.46 -48.38 12.18
C VAL A 3 37.12 -46.99 12.74
N VAL A 4 37.79 -45.96 12.23
CA VAL A 4 37.49 -44.56 12.54
C VAL A 4 36.55 -44.05 11.45
N ALA A 5 35.30 -43.76 11.81
CA ALA A 5 34.36 -43.08 10.93
C ALA A 5 34.49 -41.56 11.14
N THR A 6 34.73 -40.80 10.06
CA THR A 6 34.73 -39.34 10.09
C THR A 6 33.35 -38.88 9.60
N SER A 7 32.66 -38.02 10.36
CA SER A 7 31.29 -37.57 10.04
C SER A 7 31.21 -36.13 9.54
N CYS A 8 32.35 -35.52 9.18
CA CYS A 8 32.37 -34.15 8.72
C CYS A 8 31.92 -34.07 7.27
N ASN A 9 30.85 -33.32 6.99
CA ASN A 9 30.59 -32.85 5.65
C ASN A 9 31.61 -31.77 5.31
N TYR A 10 32.54 -32.06 4.39
CA TYR A 10 33.56 -31.11 3.92
C TYR A 10 33.09 -30.27 2.73
N ASP A 11 31.95 -30.62 2.14
CA ASP A 11 31.37 -29.92 1.00
C ASP A 11 30.26 -28.96 1.46
N ASN A 12 30.60 -27.67 1.49
CA ASN A 12 29.67 -26.60 1.86
C ASN A 12 28.63 -26.29 0.77
N SER A 13 28.65 -26.98 -0.38
CA SER A 13 27.65 -26.84 -1.44
C SER A 13 26.42 -27.73 -1.24
N THR A 14 26.48 -28.70 -0.31
CA THR A 14 25.37 -29.60 0.00
C THR A 14 24.86 -29.39 1.42
N PRO A 15 23.54 -29.56 1.66
CA PRO A 15 23.04 -29.67 3.02
C PRO A 15 23.77 -30.82 3.74
N GLY A 16 24.22 -30.57 4.96
CA GLY A 16 24.88 -31.59 5.77
C GLY A 16 23.98 -32.77 6.12
N TYR A 17 24.60 -33.85 6.60
CA TYR A 17 23.86 -35.00 7.12
C TYR A 17 23.12 -34.64 8.41
N THR A 18 21.85 -35.04 8.50
CA THR A 18 21.09 -34.99 9.76
C THR A 18 21.06 -36.37 10.41
N TYR A 19 21.08 -36.40 11.75
CA TYR A 19 20.94 -37.62 12.55
C TYR A 19 19.74 -37.45 13.48
N MET A 20 18.85 -38.44 13.53
CA MET A 20 17.55 -38.37 14.21
C MET A 20 16.67 -37.21 13.69
N ASP A 21 16.27 -37.29 12.42
CA ASP A 21 15.43 -36.27 11.73
C ASP A 21 13.95 -36.28 12.15
N ASP A 22 13.63 -36.86 13.30
CA ASP A 22 12.26 -36.95 13.79
C ASP A 22 11.75 -35.53 14.09
N MET A 23 10.79 -35.06 13.28
CA MET A 23 10.19 -33.72 13.32
C MET A 23 11.05 -32.58 12.76
N TYR A 24 12.17 -32.86 12.09
CA TYR A 24 12.93 -31.83 11.36
C TYR A 24 12.20 -31.33 10.12
N THR A 25 11.49 -32.25 9.46
CA THR A 25 10.56 -31.93 8.37
C THR A 25 9.13 -32.06 8.89
N SER A 26 8.32 -31.03 8.67
CA SER A 26 6.93 -31.07 9.07
C SER A 26 6.15 -32.03 8.16
N PRO A 27 5.28 -32.89 8.70
CA PRO A 27 4.34 -33.65 7.88
C PRO A 27 3.21 -32.77 7.30
N SER A 28 3.02 -31.54 7.79
CA SER A 28 2.04 -30.60 7.23
C SER A 28 2.55 -29.94 5.95
N LEU A 29 1.61 -29.60 5.05
CA LEU A 29 1.90 -28.74 3.91
C LEU A 29 2.10 -27.31 4.41
N GLU A 30 3.29 -26.76 4.16
CA GLU A 30 3.62 -25.38 4.49
C GLU A 30 3.23 -24.43 3.34
N ALA A 31 3.06 -23.14 3.62
CA ALA A 31 2.48 -22.19 2.66
C ALA A 31 3.18 -22.10 1.30
N TYR A 32 4.50 -22.36 1.25
CA TYR A 32 5.29 -22.36 0.01
C TYR A 32 6.07 -23.67 -0.20
N SER A 33 5.63 -24.77 0.41
CA SER A 33 6.23 -26.08 0.15
C SER A 33 5.75 -26.64 -1.19
N ALA A 34 6.61 -27.42 -1.83
CA ALA A 34 6.15 -28.29 -2.92
C ALA A 34 5.05 -29.23 -2.38
N ALA A 35 4.03 -29.45 -3.19
CA ALA A 35 2.96 -30.39 -2.93
C ALA A 35 3.00 -31.50 -3.98
N ASP A 36 2.47 -32.66 -3.62
CA ASP A 36 2.28 -33.76 -4.56
C ASP A 36 1.28 -33.35 -5.66
N GLU A 37 1.69 -33.48 -6.93
CA GLU A 37 0.86 -33.12 -8.09
C GLU A 37 -0.40 -33.99 -8.20
N ASP A 38 -0.38 -35.20 -7.66
CA ASP A 38 -1.54 -36.09 -7.61
C ASP A 38 -2.61 -35.58 -6.62
N ILE A 39 -2.23 -34.72 -5.67
CA ILE A 39 -3.12 -34.17 -4.64
C ILE A 39 -3.51 -32.72 -4.98
N LEU A 40 -2.53 -31.87 -5.31
CA LEU A 40 -2.73 -30.44 -5.54
C LEU A 40 -2.20 -30.02 -6.91
N LYS A 41 -3.04 -29.26 -7.63
CA LYS A 41 -2.73 -28.81 -8.98
C LYS A 41 -1.43 -28.00 -9.02
N ASN A 42 -0.61 -28.25 -10.04
CA ASN A 42 0.66 -27.56 -10.29
C ASN A 42 1.73 -27.75 -9.20
N GLY A 43 1.58 -28.75 -8.32
CA GLY A 43 2.59 -29.09 -7.30
C GLY A 43 2.83 -28.01 -6.25
N MET A 44 1.88 -27.09 -6.07
CA MET A 44 1.97 -25.98 -5.12
C MET A 44 0.98 -26.17 -3.97
N SER A 45 1.40 -25.95 -2.74
CA SER A 45 0.50 -25.91 -1.58
C SER A 45 -0.40 -24.66 -1.60
N ALA A 46 0.12 -23.51 -2.07
CA ALA A 46 -0.62 -22.26 -2.22
C ALA A 46 -1.57 -22.27 -3.44
N GLN A 47 -2.76 -22.84 -3.25
CA GLN A 47 -3.82 -22.83 -4.26
C GLN A 47 -4.54 -21.48 -4.30
N LYS A 48 -5.04 -21.11 -5.49
CA LYS A 48 -5.86 -19.90 -5.65
C LYS A 48 -7.24 -20.11 -5.00
N PRO A 49 -7.78 -19.10 -4.30
CA PRO A 49 -9.16 -19.15 -3.84
C PRO A 49 -10.13 -19.14 -5.03
N VAL A 50 -11.38 -19.55 -4.77
CA VAL A 50 -12.45 -19.48 -5.77
C VAL A 50 -12.73 -18.01 -6.12
N GLU A 51 -13.04 -17.75 -7.38
CA GLU A 51 -13.35 -16.40 -7.83
C GLU A 51 -14.57 -15.81 -7.11
N GLY A 52 -14.48 -14.54 -6.71
CA GLY A 52 -15.54 -13.82 -6.00
C GLY A 52 -15.58 -14.02 -4.47
N THR A 53 -14.69 -14.84 -3.88
CA THR A 53 -14.63 -14.97 -2.42
C THR A 53 -14.03 -13.71 -1.77
N ILE A 54 -14.72 -13.16 -0.76
CA ILE A 54 -14.27 -12.00 0.00
C ILE A 54 -13.91 -12.46 1.42
N PRO A 55 -12.63 -12.38 1.85
CA PRO A 55 -12.24 -12.73 3.21
C PRO A 55 -12.68 -11.64 4.21
N ARG A 56 -12.83 -12.01 5.48
CA ARG A 56 -13.18 -11.04 6.53
C ARG A 56 -12.09 -9.99 6.69
N GLY A 57 -12.47 -8.72 6.77
CA GLY A 57 -11.54 -7.59 6.91
C GLY A 57 -10.89 -7.14 5.61
N TYR A 58 -11.31 -7.68 4.45
CA TYR A 58 -10.85 -7.21 3.15
C TYR A 58 -11.84 -6.20 2.56
N HIS A 59 -11.31 -5.11 2.02
CA HIS A 59 -12.05 -4.08 1.32
C HIS A 59 -11.93 -4.31 -0.19
N PRO A 60 -12.98 -4.83 -0.87
CA PRO A 60 -12.96 -5.01 -2.30
C PRO A 60 -12.82 -3.67 -3.01
N TYR A 61 -11.98 -3.65 -4.04
CA TYR A 61 -11.92 -2.50 -4.96
C TYR A 61 -12.86 -2.77 -6.13
N GLU A 62 -13.90 -1.95 -6.26
CA GLU A 62 -15.00 -2.21 -7.18
C GLU A 62 -14.78 -1.60 -8.58
N VAL A 63 -13.84 -0.67 -8.71
CA VAL A 63 -13.55 0.00 -9.97
C VAL A 63 -12.81 -0.96 -10.90
N PRO A 64 -13.29 -1.24 -12.12
CA PRO A 64 -12.64 -2.18 -13.02
C PRO A 64 -11.35 -1.61 -13.62
N ASN A 65 -10.42 -2.48 -14.00
CA ASN A 65 -9.20 -2.12 -14.71
C ASN A 65 -9.49 -1.80 -16.19
N THR A 66 -10.17 -0.68 -16.44
CA THR A 66 -10.42 -0.14 -17.78
C THR A 66 -10.12 1.35 -17.82
N ASN A 67 -10.01 1.90 -19.03
CA ASN A 67 -9.79 3.34 -19.20
C ASN A 67 -10.95 4.16 -18.61
N GLU A 68 -12.18 3.64 -18.71
CA GLU A 68 -13.38 4.22 -18.12
C GLU A 68 -13.30 4.16 -16.59
N GLY A 69 -12.82 3.05 -16.02
CA GLY A 69 -12.60 2.93 -14.57
C GLY A 69 -11.55 3.91 -14.05
N TYR A 70 -10.46 4.10 -14.79
CA TYR A 70 -9.46 5.11 -14.45
C TYR A 70 -10.02 6.54 -14.55
N ALA A 71 -10.75 6.86 -15.63
CA ALA A 71 -11.40 8.16 -15.78
C ALA A 71 -12.44 8.41 -14.69
N TRP A 72 -13.20 7.39 -14.31
CA TRP A 72 -14.14 7.41 -13.19
C TRP A 72 -13.41 7.76 -11.89
N SER A 73 -12.31 7.07 -11.58
CA SER A 73 -11.52 7.33 -10.35
C SER A 73 -10.95 8.74 -10.25
N LYS A 74 -10.76 9.44 -11.39
CA LYS A 74 -10.35 10.85 -11.36
C LYS A 74 -11.47 11.78 -10.92
N GLN A 75 -12.71 11.45 -11.23
CA GLN A 75 -13.87 12.31 -11.01
C GLN A 75 -14.58 12.03 -9.67
N HIS A 76 -14.28 10.88 -9.07
CA HIS A 76 -14.99 10.34 -7.90
C HIS A 76 -14.05 10.32 -6.70
N SER A 77 -14.15 11.35 -5.85
CA SER A 77 -13.38 11.47 -4.61
C SER A 77 -14.02 10.76 -3.42
N ASP A 78 -15.21 10.19 -3.58
CA ASP A 78 -15.95 9.41 -2.57
C ASP A 78 -15.20 8.16 -2.09
N VAL A 79 -14.29 7.63 -2.92
CA VAL A 79 -13.41 6.52 -2.54
C VAL A 79 -12.29 6.93 -1.58
N VAL A 80 -12.03 8.24 -1.44
CA VAL A 80 -10.99 8.76 -0.54
C VAL A 80 -11.52 8.72 0.90
N PRO A 81 -10.82 8.10 1.85
CA PRO A 81 -11.25 8.06 3.24
C PRO A 81 -11.41 9.48 3.81
N ALA A 82 -12.46 9.71 4.60
CA ALA A 82 -12.74 11.04 5.18
C ALA A 82 -11.57 11.62 5.98
N GLY A 83 -10.80 10.77 6.68
CA GLY A 83 -9.62 11.16 7.44
C GLY A 83 -8.34 11.32 6.62
N PHE A 84 -8.38 11.20 5.29
CA PHE A 84 -7.18 11.18 4.43
C PHE A 84 -6.28 12.40 4.65
N ALA A 85 -6.85 13.61 4.67
CA ALA A 85 -6.05 14.83 4.85
C ALA A 85 -5.35 14.88 6.23
N ALA A 86 -6.02 14.38 7.27
CA ALA A 86 -5.49 14.33 8.64
C ALA A 86 -4.49 13.19 8.88
N MET A 87 -4.31 12.25 7.93
CA MET A 87 -3.30 11.20 8.06
C MET A 87 -1.89 11.80 8.11
N ASP A 88 -1.03 11.26 8.98
CA ASP A 88 0.37 11.66 9.06
C ASP A 88 1.14 11.15 7.81
N PRO A 89 1.67 12.04 6.96
CA PRO A 89 2.48 11.64 5.80
C PRO A 89 3.75 10.87 6.20
N ALA A 90 4.28 11.05 7.41
CA ALA A 90 5.47 10.33 7.87
C ALA A 90 5.26 8.81 7.94
N GLU A 91 4.03 8.35 8.24
CA GLU A 91 3.71 6.92 8.26
C GLU A 91 3.80 6.26 6.87
N GLY A 92 3.60 7.03 5.81
CA GLY A 92 3.70 6.56 4.43
C GLY A 92 5.11 6.55 3.86
N LYS A 93 6.04 7.28 4.50
CA LYS A 93 7.39 7.51 3.97
C LYS A 93 8.20 6.22 3.83
N GLU A 94 8.21 5.37 4.86
CA GLU A 94 8.96 4.12 4.85
C GLU A 94 8.48 3.19 3.74
N LEU A 95 7.15 3.04 3.63
CA LEU A 95 6.52 2.24 2.58
C LEU A 95 6.82 2.80 1.19
N TYR A 96 6.76 4.11 1.00
CA TYR A 96 7.12 4.75 -0.26
C TYR A 96 8.59 4.49 -0.62
N THR A 97 9.51 4.59 0.34
CA THR A 97 10.93 4.30 0.12
C THR A 97 11.14 2.84 -0.31
N ILE A 98 10.41 1.90 0.27
CA ILE A 98 10.50 0.47 -0.08
C ILE A 98 9.91 0.20 -1.48
N PHE A 99 8.72 0.70 -1.77
CA PHE A 99 7.96 0.27 -2.95
C PHE A 99 8.03 1.22 -4.16
N CYS A 100 8.29 2.51 -3.95
CA CYS A 100 8.08 3.54 -4.97
C CYS A 100 9.35 4.32 -5.33
N ALA A 101 10.20 4.66 -4.36
CA ALA A 101 11.34 5.57 -4.54
C ALA A 101 12.38 5.09 -5.57
N HIS A 102 12.52 3.78 -5.76
CA HIS A 102 13.41 3.19 -6.76
C HIS A 102 13.12 3.67 -8.19
N CYS A 103 11.86 3.97 -8.50
CA CYS A 103 11.41 4.51 -9.79
C CYS A 103 11.11 6.01 -9.70
N HIS A 104 10.39 6.45 -8.67
CA HIS A 104 9.88 7.82 -8.56
C HIS A 104 10.85 8.81 -7.90
N GLY A 105 11.94 8.33 -7.28
CA GLY A 105 12.89 9.14 -6.52
C GLY A 105 12.40 9.47 -5.12
N ASP A 106 13.31 9.78 -4.20
CA ASP A 106 12.96 10.11 -2.80
C ASP A 106 12.09 11.37 -2.69
N LYS A 107 12.27 12.29 -3.65
CA LYS A 107 11.50 13.55 -3.76
C LYS A 107 10.24 13.40 -4.61
N GLY A 108 10.00 12.24 -5.21
CA GLY A 108 8.88 12.02 -6.13
C GLY A 108 8.97 12.85 -7.42
N ASP A 109 10.17 13.25 -7.82
CA ASP A 109 10.44 14.06 -9.02
C ASP A 109 10.56 13.22 -10.30
N GLY A 110 10.36 11.90 -10.19
CA GLY A 110 10.50 10.95 -11.28
C GLY A 110 11.95 10.57 -11.56
N ASN A 111 12.89 10.92 -10.68
CA ASN A 111 14.32 10.68 -10.87
C ASN A 111 14.87 9.59 -9.93
N GLY A 112 14.20 8.43 -9.87
CA GLY A 112 14.65 7.27 -9.11
C GLY A 112 15.90 6.60 -9.69
N ILE A 113 16.53 5.71 -8.92
CA ILE A 113 17.78 5.04 -9.31
C ILE A 113 17.65 4.26 -10.64
N LEU A 114 16.47 3.72 -10.94
CA LEU A 114 16.23 3.03 -12.21
C LEU A 114 16.15 3.98 -13.42
N VAL A 115 15.70 5.21 -13.19
CA VAL A 115 15.68 6.27 -14.21
C VAL A 115 17.08 6.82 -14.43
N GLN A 116 17.83 7.06 -13.35
CA GLN A 116 19.23 7.51 -13.41
C GLN A 116 20.13 6.50 -14.14
N ASN A 117 19.86 5.20 -13.96
CA ASN A 117 20.56 4.11 -14.63
C ASN A 117 20.00 3.76 -16.02
N GLU A 118 19.07 4.56 -16.54
CA GLU A 118 18.46 4.42 -17.87
C GLU A 118 17.78 3.05 -18.11
N LYS A 119 17.31 2.40 -17.04
CA LYS A 119 16.58 1.11 -17.13
C LYS A 119 15.11 1.31 -17.42
N ILE A 120 14.55 2.41 -16.91
CA ILE A 120 13.18 2.83 -17.16
C ILE A 120 13.24 4.33 -17.51
N LEU A 121 12.45 4.76 -18.47
CA LEU A 121 12.38 6.16 -18.90
C LEU A 121 10.95 6.69 -18.74
N GLY A 122 10.82 8.01 -18.58
CA GLY A 122 9.52 8.69 -18.62
C GLY A 122 8.67 8.56 -17.36
N VAL A 123 9.28 8.33 -16.19
CA VAL A 123 8.56 8.43 -14.91
C VAL A 123 8.25 9.91 -14.62
N PRO A 124 6.98 10.31 -14.50
CA PRO A 124 6.62 11.69 -14.21
C PRO A 124 6.87 12.02 -12.73
N GLY A 125 7.24 13.27 -12.46
CA GLY A 125 7.17 13.84 -11.11
C GLY A 125 5.72 14.13 -10.70
N TYR A 126 5.47 14.21 -9.39
CA TYR A 126 4.12 14.40 -8.84
C TYR A 126 3.57 15.82 -8.90
N GLY A 127 4.44 16.83 -9.04
CA GLY A 127 4.03 18.23 -9.13
C GLY A 127 3.02 18.49 -10.25
N SER A 128 2.17 19.49 -10.03
CA SER A 128 1.08 19.90 -10.92
C SER A 128 1.56 20.32 -12.32
N SER A 129 2.83 20.71 -12.46
CA SER A 129 3.46 20.97 -13.77
C SER A 129 3.58 19.72 -14.65
N ARG A 130 3.73 18.53 -14.05
CA ARG A 130 3.91 17.25 -14.75
C ARG A 130 2.67 16.37 -14.70
N LEU A 131 1.93 16.40 -13.58
CA LEU A 131 0.71 15.64 -13.37
C LEU A 131 -0.41 16.55 -12.82
N PRO A 132 -1.00 17.44 -13.64
CA PRO A 132 -2.05 18.35 -13.18
C PRO A 132 -3.32 17.59 -12.73
N ASP A 133 -3.75 16.59 -13.51
CA ASP A 133 -5.05 15.92 -13.34
C ASP A 133 -5.02 14.68 -12.41
N ILE A 134 -4.01 14.56 -11.55
CA ILE A 134 -3.94 13.44 -10.60
C ILE A 134 -4.71 13.78 -9.32
N THR A 135 -5.59 12.87 -8.91
CA THR A 135 -6.39 12.90 -7.67
C THR A 135 -6.04 11.72 -6.76
N PRO A 136 -6.28 11.77 -5.43
CA PRO A 136 -5.92 10.68 -4.52
C PRO A 136 -6.58 9.36 -4.92
N ALA A 137 -7.84 9.43 -5.35
CA ALA A 137 -8.60 8.31 -5.89
C ALA A 137 -7.94 7.71 -7.15
N SER A 138 -7.48 8.55 -8.08
CA SER A 138 -6.78 8.07 -9.29
C SER A 138 -5.41 7.48 -8.97
N ALA A 139 -4.72 7.98 -7.94
CA ALA A 139 -3.46 7.40 -7.47
C ALA A 139 -3.70 6.01 -6.86
N TYR A 140 -4.76 5.85 -6.06
CA TYR A 140 -5.19 4.55 -5.55
C TYR A 140 -5.47 3.55 -6.69
N HIS A 141 -6.17 3.98 -7.74
CA HIS A 141 -6.42 3.15 -8.93
C HIS A 141 -5.12 2.67 -9.59
N VAL A 142 -4.15 3.58 -9.74
CA VAL A 142 -2.82 3.24 -10.31
C VAL A 142 -2.05 2.29 -9.41
N VAL A 143 -2.14 2.43 -8.09
CA VAL A 143 -1.52 1.48 -7.15
C VAL A 143 -2.16 0.09 -7.26
N MET A 144 -3.48 0.03 -7.48
CA MET A 144 -4.22 -1.22 -7.61
C MET A 144 -3.92 -1.97 -8.91
N TYR A 145 -3.83 -1.28 -10.06
CA TYR A 145 -3.72 -1.93 -11.36
C TYR A 145 -2.45 -1.62 -12.17
N GLY A 146 -1.70 -0.61 -11.77
CA GLY A 146 -0.60 -0.07 -12.54
C GLY A 146 -1.07 0.94 -13.61
N LYS A 147 -0.11 1.55 -14.29
CA LYS A 147 -0.35 2.44 -15.44
C LYS A 147 0.89 2.52 -16.33
N GLY A 148 0.71 2.24 -17.61
CA GLY A 148 1.82 2.22 -18.57
C GLY A 148 2.83 1.15 -18.20
N VAL A 149 4.05 1.56 -17.83
CA VAL A 149 5.13 0.65 -17.41
C VAL A 149 5.10 0.31 -15.91
N MET A 150 4.30 1.03 -15.12
CA MET A 150 4.14 0.74 -13.69
C MET A 150 3.20 -0.46 -13.53
N GLY A 151 3.66 -1.50 -12.82
CA GLY A 151 2.85 -2.68 -12.49
C GLY A 151 1.89 -2.45 -11.30
N SER A 152 1.08 -3.46 -11.01
CA SER A 152 0.20 -3.46 -9.83
C SER A 152 1.00 -3.72 -8.55
N HIS A 153 0.68 -2.98 -7.49
CA HIS A 153 1.19 -3.22 -6.13
C HIS A 153 0.13 -3.84 -5.20
N ALA A 154 -1.05 -4.21 -5.72
CA ALA A 154 -2.16 -4.69 -4.90
C ALA A 154 -1.84 -5.95 -4.07
N SER A 155 -0.91 -6.79 -4.53
CA SER A 155 -0.48 -8.00 -3.82
C SER A 155 0.59 -7.77 -2.75
N GLN A 156 1.23 -6.60 -2.75
CA GLN A 156 2.38 -6.30 -1.89
C GLN A 156 2.01 -5.42 -0.70
N ILE A 157 1.06 -4.50 -0.90
CA ILE A 157 0.63 -3.53 0.11
C ILE A 157 -0.87 -3.65 0.38
N ASN A 158 -1.26 -3.56 1.65
CA ASN A 158 -2.63 -3.67 2.11
C ASN A 158 -3.42 -2.36 1.94
N TYR A 159 -4.72 -2.36 2.28
CA TYR A 159 -5.61 -1.21 2.08
C TYR A 159 -5.10 0.06 2.80
N ASP A 160 -4.72 -0.05 4.08
CA ASP A 160 -4.28 1.09 4.89
C ASP A 160 -2.92 1.62 4.40
N GLU A 161 -1.99 0.72 4.09
CA GLU A 161 -0.67 1.06 3.56
C GLU A 161 -0.75 1.85 2.25
N ARG A 162 -1.68 1.50 1.36
CA ARG A 162 -1.91 2.24 0.11
C ARG A 162 -2.27 3.69 0.39
N TRP A 163 -3.19 3.94 1.33
CA TRP A 163 -3.59 5.30 1.67
C TRP A 163 -2.49 6.10 2.36
N LYS A 164 -1.69 5.45 3.22
CA LYS A 164 -0.50 6.08 3.82
C LYS A 164 0.53 6.49 2.76
N ILE A 165 0.83 5.60 1.81
CA ILE A 165 1.72 5.91 0.68
C ILE A 165 1.16 7.08 -0.14
N ILE A 166 -0.12 7.04 -0.50
CA ILE A 166 -0.76 8.11 -1.26
C ILE A 166 -0.74 9.42 -0.48
N ARG A 167 -0.94 9.39 0.84
CA ARG A 167 -0.83 10.58 1.68
C ARG A 167 0.56 11.22 1.62
N TYR A 168 1.61 10.40 1.68
CA TYR A 168 3.00 10.85 1.52
C TYR A 168 3.28 11.36 0.10
N VAL A 169 2.70 10.74 -0.94
CA VAL A 169 2.77 11.26 -2.31
C VAL A 169 2.16 12.66 -2.41
N TRP A 170 1.08 12.92 -1.67
CA TRP A 170 0.46 14.26 -1.63
C TRP A 170 1.32 15.29 -0.91
N SER A 171 2.03 14.92 0.16
CA SER A 171 2.99 15.85 0.79
C SER A 171 4.16 16.16 -0.14
N LEU A 172 4.70 15.16 -0.85
CA LEU A 172 5.74 15.37 -1.87
C LEU A 172 5.25 16.27 -3.02
N ARG A 173 3.99 16.13 -3.43
CA ARG A 173 3.39 17.00 -4.45
C ARG A 173 3.31 18.45 -3.95
N ALA A 174 2.84 18.67 -2.73
CA ALA A 174 2.77 19.99 -2.12
C ALA A 174 4.16 20.65 -2.05
N GLU A 175 5.20 19.89 -1.65
CA GLU A 175 6.60 20.34 -1.66
C GLU A 175 7.09 20.75 -3.06
N GLN A 176 6.73 19.98 -4.10
CA GLN A 176 7.11 20.29 -5.49
C GLN A 176 6.38 21.52 -6.05
N ASP A 177 5.12 21.70 -5.68
CA ASP A 177 4.29 22.81 -6.13
C ASP A 177 4.50 24.09 -5.29
N GLY A 178 5.15 23.98 -4.14
CA GLY A 178 5.36 25.10 -3.21
C GLY A 178 4.08 25.56 -2.51
N THR A 179 3.10 24.67 -2.38
CA THR A 179 1.82 24.93 -1.71
C THR A 179 1.80 24.28 -0.32
N PRO A 180 0.97 24.77 0.62
CA PRO A 180 0.73 24.07 1.88
C PRO A 180 0.23 22.64 1.63
N ASP A 181 0.58 21.73 2.53
CA ASP A 181 0.08 20.36 2.49
C ASP A 181 -1.40 20.32 2.90
N ILE A 182 -2.16 19.39 2.32
CA ILE A 182 -3.61 19.27 2.54
C ILE A 182 -3.99 18.98 4.00
N GLY A 183 -3.06 18.45 4.80
CA GLY A 183 -3.26 18.23 6.23
C GLY A 183 -3.09 19.51 7.06
N GLU A 184 -2.24 20.43 6.62
CA GLU A 184 -2.03 21.73 7.29
C GLU A 184 -3.26 22.63 7.10
N SER A 185 -3.87 22.61 5.91
CA SER A 185 -5.11 23.35 5.67
C SER A 185 -6.29 22.90 6.54
N VAL A 186 -6.35 21.62 6.92
CA VAL A 186 -7.42 21.10 7.79
C VAL A 186 -7.24 21.58 9.23
N GLN A 187 -6.00 21.70 9.71
CA GLN A 187 -5.73 22.25 11.04
C GLN A 187 -6.10 23.73 11.15
N VAL A 188 -5.91 24.49 10.07
CA VAL A 188 -6.31 25.90 10.01
C VAL A 188 -7.84 26.05 10.04
N GLU A 189 -8.60 25.19 9.35
CA GLU A 189 -10.07 25.24 9.38
C GLU A 189 -10.67 24.86 10.74
N GLU A 190 -10.03 23.95 11.48
CA GLU A 190 -10.48 23.53 12.82
C GLU A 190 -10.18 24.59 13.90
N GLU A 191 -9.13 25.40 13.70
CA GLU A 191 -8.76 26.50 14.60
C GLU A 191 -9.58 27.80 14.35
N GLU A 192 -10.10 28.00 13.14
CA GLU A 192 -10.90 29.18 12.75
C GLU A 192 -12.43 29.04 12.94
N ALA A 193 -12.93 27.87 13.39
CA ALA A 193 -14.34 27.71 13.70
C ALA A 193 -14.74 28.54 14.95
N PRO A 194 -15.67 29.52 14.85
CA PRO A 194 -16.00 30.38 15.98
C PRO A 194 -16.74 29.60 17.06
N ALA A 195 -16.26 29.71 18.30
CA ALA A 195 -16.98 29.28 19.49
C ALA A 195 -18.26 30.13 19.63
N GLU A 196 -19.40 29.60 19.17
CA GLU A 196 -20.70 30.24 19.35
C GLU A 196 -21.09 30.20 20.84
N GLU A 197 -21.27 31.39 21.39
CA GLU A 197 -21.65 31.68 22.77
C GLU A 197 -23.02 31.05 23.10
N ALA A 198 -23.04 30.12 24.05
CA ALA A 198 -24.27 29.68 24.69
C ALA A 198 -24.69 30.70 25.75
N GLU A 199 -25.42 31.75 25.35
CA GLU A 199 -26.18 32.60 26.26
C GLU A 199 -27.59 32.86 25.70
N ALA A 200 -28.59 32.16 26.26
CA ALA A 200 -30.01 32.57 26.26
C ALA A 200 -30.77 31.75 27.32
N THR A 201 -30.79 32.23 28.57
CA THR A 201 -31.95 32.86 29.24
C THR A 201 -33.06 31.90 29.65
N HIS A 202 -33.14 31.67 30.97
CA HIS A 202 -34.33 31.21 31.67
C HIS A 202 -35.50 32.17 31.44
N GLU A 203 -36.66 31.64 31.06
CA GLU A 203 -37.95 32.28 31.31
C GLU A 203 -38.87 31.22 31.94
N GLU A 204 -39.05 31.33 33.27
CA GLU A 204 -40.14 30.69 33.99
C GLU A 204 -41.46 31.36 33.58
N THR A 205 -42.43 30.56 33.17
CA THR A 205 -43.85 30.92 33.28
C THR A 205 -44.60 29.76 33.94
N GLU A 206 -44.93 29.95 35.22
CA GLU A 206 -46.12 29.38 35.84
C GLU A 206 -47.36 29.88 35.07
N GLU A 207 -48.35 29.02 34.80
CA GLU A 207 -49.73 29.16 35.30
C GLU A 207 -50.73 28.17 34.63
N HIS A 208 -51.43 27.42 35.50
CA HIS A 208 -52.77 26.79 35.42
C HIS A 208 -53.29 26.07 34.15
N ALA A 209 -53.49 24.75 34.26
CA ALA A 209 -54.79 24.08 34.51
C ALA A 209 -54.64 22.56 34.62
#